data_AF-A0A412VC68-F1
#
_entry.id   AF-A0A412VC68-F1
#
_cell.length_a   1.000
_cell.length_b   1.000
_cell.length_c   1.000
_cell.angle_alpha   90.00
_cell.angle_beta   90.00
_cell.angle_gamma   90.00
#
_symmetry.space_group_name_H-M   'P 1'
#
loop_
_entity.id
_entity.type
_entity.pdbx_description
1 polymer ?
#
loop_
_entity_poly.entity_id
_entity_poly.type
_entity_poly.pdbx_seq_one_letter_code
_entity_poly.pdbx_strand_id
1 'polypeptide(L)'
;MATVMTETTTAKVREEQVTGLTAENAHRVTMIREKGTDHPPVPFHFRKEHHGTGNYVHLYGNPEDRNELHSRDFKDWEAVAFKHPGYLEDMWKQACDAYAWSSFDPEIRGETDIMIYGEELHNDLQLMQEEERDTYIAAYRKKLSAQLSALSRCANPMVTGRGGFDYHRQENTNRSYQNRYEEFRNWRQKVLEAVRRKKEAARPEEEKLEKAWQTLKRDIKSSADTIHGIDTGQCQGYNRALFVSSILNKVSTFANHGEVEIVRRAVDFISEYNARLRKPVITPRNKFFQLPELAERMRERLKAVQSRENKEVPFE
;
A
#
# COMPACT_ATOMS: atom_id res chain seq x y z
N MET A 1 21.27 38.35 -4.42
CA MET A 1 21.54 37.60 -3.18
C MET A 1 20.21 37.32 -2.49
N ALA A 2 19.77 36.07 -2.50
CA ALA A 2 18.90 35.42 -1.52
C ALA A 2 18.52 34.05 -2.11
N THR A 3 19.37 33.06 -1.80
CA THR A 3 19.22 31.67 -2.22
C THR A 3 18.12 31.02 -1.39
N VAL A 4 17.07 30.53 -2.06
CA VAL A 4 16.03 29.68 -1.46
C VAL A 4 16.65 28.30 -1.24
N MET A 5 17.04 28.01 0.01
CA MET A 5 17.47 26.69 0.44
C MET A 5 16.23 25.88 0.78
N THR A 6 16.05 24.79 0.05
CA THR A 6 15.03 23.76 0.22
C THR A 6 15.17 23.08 1.59
N GLU A 7 14.12 23.13 2.40
CA GLU A 7 14.01 22.36 3.64
C GLU A 7 13.83 20.87 3.29
N THR A 8 14.91 20.11 3.48
CA THR A 8 14.90 18.65 3.43
C THR A 8 14.11 18.14 4.62
N THR A 9 13.02 17.43 4.36
CA THR A 9 12.18 16.72 5.32
C THR A 9 13.01 15.85 6.26
N THR A 10 13.30 16.34 7.45
CA THR A 10 13.86 15.55 8.55
C THR A 10 12.79 14.58 9.02
N ALA A 11 13.05 13.29 8.84
CA ALA A 11 12.26 12.22 9.44
C ALA A 11 12.14 12.48 10.95
N LYS A 12 10.90 12.48 11.46
CA LYS A 12 10.60 12.59 12.90
C LYS A 12 11.18 11.37 13.60
N VAL A 13 12.45 11.47 14.02
CA VAL A 13 13.07 10.50 14.93
C VAL A 13 12.33 10.62 16.25
N ARG A 14 11.52 9.61 16.59
CA ARG A 14 11.00 9.45 17.94
C ARG A 14 12.16 8.92 18.78
N GLU A 15 12.65 9.73 19.72
CA GLU A 15 13.46 9.23 20.83
C GLU A 15 12.57 8.31 21.67
N GLU A 16 12.49 7.04 21.26
CA GLU A 16 12.13 5.98 22.20
C GLU A 16 13.19 5.94 23.30
N GLN A 17 12.81 5.48 24.50
CA GLN A 17 13.70 5.38 25.64
C GLN A 17 15.04 4.76 25.23
N VAL A 18 16.14 5.40 25.61
CA VAL A 18 17.49 4.86 25.37
C VAL A 18 17.55 3.46 25.95
N THR A 19 17.88 2.48 25.12
CA THR A 19 18.00 1.06 25.50
C THR A 19 19.37 0.53 25.10
N GLY A 20 19.78 -0.61 25.67
CA GLY A 20 20.99 -1.27 25.21
C GLY A 20 20.86 -1.73 23.76
N LEU A 21 21.93 -1.60 22.98
CA LEU A 21 22.00 -2.23 21.67
C LEU A 21 22.07 -3.75 21.85
N THR A 22 21.21 -4.49 21.13
CA THR A 22 21.17 -5.96 21.17
C THR A 22 20.99 -6.53 19.77
N ALA A 23 21.27 -7.82 19.58
CA ALA A 23 20.97 -8.49 18.31
C ALA A 23 19.47 -8.48 17.97
N GLU A 24 18.61 -8.40 18.99
CA GLU A 24 17.16 -8.38 18.81
C GLU A 24 16.67 -7.04 18.22
N ASN A 25 17.28 -5.92 18.62
CA ASN A 25 16.84 -4.58 18.20
C ASN A 25 17.70 -3.94 17.10
N ALA A 26 18.93 -4.41 16.87
CA ALA A 26 19.91 -3.75 15.99
C ALA A 26 19.37 -3.45 14.58
N HIS A 27 18.55 -4.34 14.01
CA HIS A 27 17.99 -4.18 12.65
C HIS A 27 17.18 -2.88 12.47
N ARG A 28 16.57 -2.36 13.54
CA ARG A 28 15.77 -1.14 13.54
C ARG A 28 16.50 0.09 14.08
N VAL A 29 17.72 -0.04 14.59
CA VAL A 29 18.48 1.08 15.14
C VAL A 29 19.03 1.97 14.01
N THR A 30 19.05 3.28 14.25
CA THR A 30 19.59 4.29 13.32
C THR A 30 20.72 5.10 13.93
N MET A 31 20.70 5.32 15.25
CA MET A 31 21.74 6.04 15.97
C MET A 31 22.14 5.25 17.22
N ILE A 32 23.44 5.15 17.46
CA ILE A 32 24.01 4.50 18.64
C ILE A 32 24.93 5.46 19.39
N ARG A 33 25.16 5.21 20.67
CA ARG A 33 26.10 5.94 21.52
C ARG A 33 26.88 4.96 22.39
N GLU A 34 28.18 5.22 22.59
CA GLU A 34 29.01 4.40 23.47
C GLU A 34 28.59 4.63 24.94
N LYS A 35 28.42 3.52 25.69
CA LYS A 35 27.95 3.57 27.08
C LYS A 35 28.94 4.29 27.99
N GLY A 36 28.40 5.07 28.92
CA GLY A 36 29.19 5.77 29.93
C GLY A 36 30.04 6.92 29.37
N THR A 37 29.76 7.35 28.14
CA THR A 37 30.41 8.50 27.50
C THR A 37 29.39 9.61 27.24
N ASP A 38 29.85 10.86 27.26
CA ASP A 38 29.08 12.03 26.81
C ASP A 38 29.24 12.26 25.29
N HIS A 39 29.68 11.25 24.55
CA HIS A 39 29.86 11.37 23.11
C HIS A 39 28.51 11.55 22.40
N PRO A 40 28.47 12.38 21.34
CA PRO A 40 27.25 12.54 20.56
C PRO A 40 26.87 11.20 19.88
N PRO A 41 25.58 10.88 19.75
CA PRO A 41 25.14 9.70 19.02
C PRO A 41 25.64 9.71 17.57
N VAL A 42 26.09 8.56 17.10
CA VAL A 42 26.61 8.35 15.74
C VAL A 42 25.65 7.46 14.93
N PRO A 43 25.57 7.65 13.60
CA PRO A 43 24.76 6.77 12.75
C PRO A 43 25.18 5.31 12.87
N PHE A 44 24.21 4.40 12.90
CA PHE A 44 24.43 2.96 12.87
C PHE A 44 23.88 2.36 11.59
N HIS A 45 24.70 1.53 10.94
CA HIS A 45 24.39 0.88 9.67
C HIS A 45 24.38 -0.63 9.88
N PHE A 46 23.21 -1.17 10.14
CA PHE A 46 22.99 -2.60 10.32
C PHE A 46 23.30 -3.39 9.04
N ARG A 47 24.16 -4.42 9.14
CA ARG A 47 24.52 -5.35 8.05
C ARG A 47 24.86 -4.63 6.73
N LYS A 48 25.68 -3.59 6.82
CA LYS A 48 26.01 -2.71 5.69
C LYS A 48 26.91 -3.38 4.67
N GLU A 49 27.84 -4.21 5.11
CA GLU A 49 28.69 -5.02 4.24
C GLU A 49 28.40 -6.52 4.39
N HIS A 50 28.64 -7.26 3.31
CA HIS A 50 28.44 -8.71 3.24
C HIS A 50 29.69 -9.35 2.61
N HIS A 51 30.41 -10.15 3.41
CA HIS A 51 31.72 -10.72 3.07
C HIS A 51 31.66 -12.21 2.70
N GLY A 52 30.47 -12.75 2.45
CA GLY A 52 30.23 -14.15 2.12
C GLY A 52 29.05 -14.73 2.90
N THR A 53 28.75 -16.01 2.69
CA THR A 53 27.57 -16.66 3.27
C THR A 53 27.50 -16.48 4.79
N GLY A 54 26.49 -15.76 5.27
CA GLY A 54 26.27 -15.53 6.70
C GLY A 54 27.17 -14.48 7.35
N ASN A 55 28.10 -13.87 6.63
CA ASN A 55 29.03 -12.90 7.20
C ASN A 55 28.61 -11.48 6.88
N TYR A 56 27.90 -10.86 7.84
CA TYR A 56 27.50 -9.46 7.77
C TYR A 56 28.33 -8.61 8.72
N VAL A 57 28.66 -7.40 8.29
CA VAL A 57 29.37 -6.40 9.10
C VAL A 57 28.47 -5.19 9.31
N HIS A 58 28.36 -4.74 10.56
CA HIS A 58 27.67 -3.51 10.91
C HIS A 58 28.69 -2.38 10.92
N LEU A 59 28.31 -1.19 10.46
CA LEU A 59 29.17 0.00 10.51
C LEU A 59 28.57 1.06 11.43
N TYR A 60 29.40 1.96 11.92
CA TYR A 60 28.95 3.16 12.63
C TYR A 60 29.68 4.42 12.18
N GLY A 61 29.06 5.58 12.37
CA GLY A 61 29.59 6.86 11.90
C GLY A 61 29.44 7.04 10.38
N ASN A 62 30.45 7.66 9.76
CA ASN A 62 30.51 7.81 8.31
C ASN A 62 30.85 6.45 7.65
N PRO A 63 30.03 5.93 6.72
CA PRO A 63 30.30 4.66 6.05
C PRO A 63 31.65 4.59 5.32
N GLU A 64 32.20 5.73 4.90
CA GLU A 64 33.49 5.79 4.19
C GLU A 64 34.67 5.45 5.09
N ASP A 65 34.56 5.74 6.39
CA ASP A 65 35.60 5.44 7.38
C ASP A 65 35.67 3.94 7.71
N ARG A 66 34.64 3.16 7.32
CA ARG A 66 34.53 1.71 7.54
C ARG A 66 34.73 1.31 9.01
N ASN A 67 34.22 2.12 9.94
CA ASN A 67 34.27 1.75 11.36
C ASN A 67 33.31 0.57 11.61
N GLU A 68 33.88 -0.60 11.83
CA GLU A 68 33.12 -1.84 12.05
C GLU A 68 32.64 -1.97 13.49
N LEU A 69 31.41 -2.44 13.66
CA LEU A 69 30.85 -2.85 14.95
C LEU A 69 30.42 -4.30 14.87
N HIS A 70 31.03 -5.17 15.69
CA HIS A 70 30.62 -6.56 15.80
C HIS A 70 29.52 -6.74 16.85
N SER A 71 28.65 -7.73 16.66
CA SER A 71 27.52 -8.00 17.57
C SER A 71 27.96 -8.30 19.01
N ARG A 72 29.17 -8.84 19.21
CA ARG A 72 29.76 -9.09 20.55
C ARG A 72 30.02 -7.80 21.34
N ASP A 73 30.20 -6.69 20.63
CA ASP A 73 30.55 -5.39 21.19
C ASP A 73 29.27 -4.55 21.45
N PHE A 74 28.09 -5.01 21.02
CA PHE A 74 26.82 -4.30 21.24
C PHE A 74 26.54 -3.99 22.71
N LYS A 75 27.04 -4.83 23.63
CA LYS A 75 26.92 -4.62 25.09
C LYS A 75 27.49 -3.27 25.54
N ASP A 76 28.44 -2.70 24.79
CA ASP A 76 29.13 -1.44 25.11
C ASP A 76 28.42 -0.23 24.47
N TRP A 77 27.30 -0.44 23.76
CA TRP A 77 26.56 0.60 23.03
C TRP A 77 25.10 0.70 23.47
N GLU A 78 24.57 1.91 23.36
CA GLU A 78 23.17 2.28 23.55
C GLU A 78 22.53 2.57 22.19
N ALA A 79 21.31 2.06 22.00
CA ALA A 79 20.45 2.44 20.90
C ALA A 79 19.66 3.70 21.31
N VAL A 80 19.89 4.79 20.57
CA VAL A 80 19.32 6.12 20.87
C VAL A 80 18.12 6.42 19.98
N ALA A 81 18.14 5.95 18.73
CA ALA A 81 17.09 6.22 17.76
C ALA A 81 16.76 4.99 16.93
N PHE A 82 15.47 4.83 16.62
CA PHE A 82 14.93 3.68 15.91
C PHE A 82 14.15 4.11 14.65
N LYS A 83 14.17 3.26 13.62
CA LYS A 83 13.36 3.41 12.40
C LYS A 83 11.86 3.30 12.70
N HIS A 84 11.50 2.36 13.57
CA HIS A 84 10.14 2.08 13.98
C HIS A 84 10.11 1.40 15.37
N PRO A 85 8.94 1.33 16.03
CA PRO A 85 8.78 0.59 17.28
C PRO A 85 9.12 -0.91 17.17
N GLY A 86 9.48 -1.50 18.31
CA GLY A 86 9.84 -2.92 18.45
C GLY A 86 8.62 -3.85 18.47
N TYR A 87 7.89 -3.95 17.36
CA TYR A 87 6.62 -4.70 17.33
C TYR A 87 6.76 -6.22 17.52
N LEU A 88 7.92 -6.80 17.19
CA LEU A 88 8.14 -8.25 17.08
C LEU A 88 9.42 -8.71 17.81
N GLU A 89 10.04 -7.87 18.63
CA GLU A 89 11.33 -8.18 19.27
C GLU A 89 11.26 -9.43 20.16
N ASP A 90 10.18 -9.60 20.90
CA ASP A 90 9.95 -10.76 21.77
C ASP A 90 9.78 -12.07 20.99
N MET A 91 9.54 -12.00 19.67
CA MET A 91 9.44 -13.17 18.79
C MET A 91 10.79 -13.57 18.17
N TRP A 92 11.87 -12.83 18.45
CA TRP A 92 13.21 -13.08 17.88
C TRP A 92 13.68 -14.52 18.13
N LYS A 93 13.58 -14.99 19.37
CA LYS A 93 13.94 -16.37 19.72
C LYS A 93 13.11 -17.40 18.95
N GLN A 94 11.79 -17.20 18.87
CA GLN A 94 10.92 -18.09 18.12
C GLN A 94 11.28 -18.12 16.63
N ALA A 95 11.67 -16.99 16.04
CA ALA A 95 12.09 -16.91 14.65
C ALA A 95 13.42 -17.65 14.42
N CYS A 96 14.39 -17.54 15.34
CA CYS A 96 15.64 -18.28 15.27
C CYS A 96 15.40 -19.79 15.41
N ASP A 97 14.64 -20.20 16.43
CA ASP A 97 14.28 -21.60 16.68
C ASP A 97 13.52 -22.23 15.51
N ALA A 98 12.78 -21.43 14.73
CA ALA A 98 12.09 -21.89 13.53
C ALA A 98 13.03 -22.43 12.44
N TYR A 99 14.30 -21.99 12.43
CA TYR A 99 15.30 -22.41 11.46
C TYR A 99 16.27 -23.47 11.98
N ALA A 100 16.15 -23.90 13.23
CA ALA A 100 17.10 -24.82 13.89
C ALA A 100 17.35 -26.12 13.11
N TRP A 101 16.37 -26.62 12.36
CA TRP A 101 16.46 -27.86 11.57
C TRP A 101 16.65 -27.64 10.08
N SER A 102 16.62 -26.38 9.60
CA SER A 102 16.57 -26.07 8.17
C SER A 102 17.66 -25.11 7.69
N SER A 103 18.44 -24.51 8.60
CA SER A 103 19.56 -23.62 8.28
C SER A 103 20.82 -23.94 9.10
N PHE A 104 21.99 -23.66 8.53
CA PHE A 104 23.27 -23.66 9.25
C PHE A 104 23.45 -22.44 10.16
N ASP A 105 22.77 -21.33 9.85
CA ASP A 105 22.80 -20.09 10.63
C ASP A 105 21.37 -19.65 11.02
N PRO A 106 20.70 -20.37 11.95
CA PRO A 106 19.31 -20.09 12.31
C PRO A 106 19.10 -18.68 12.87
N GLU A 107 20.07 -18.15 13.62
CA GLU A 107 20.02 -16.80 14.19
C GLU A 107 19.95 -15.74 13.10
N ILE A 108 20.79 -15.84 12.08
CA ILE A 108 20.82 -14.91 10.95
C ILE A 108 19.49 -14.95 10.19
N ARG A 109 18.93 -16.14 9.97
CA ARG A 109 17.65 -16.32 9.27
C ARG A 109 16.49 -15.76 10.08
N GLY A 110 16.44 -16.06 11.38
CA GLY A 110 15.42 -15.54 12.29
C GLY A 110 15.44 -14.02 12.39
N GLU A 111 16.62 -13.42 12.56
CA GLU A 111 16.80 -11.96 12.60
C GLU A 111 16.36 -11.30 11.27
N THR A 112 16.67 -11.94 10.14
CA THR A 112 16.23 -11.45 8.82
C THR A 112 14.70 -11.47 8.69
N ASP A 113 14.06 -12.55 9.13
CA ASP A 113 12.61 -12.67 9.10
C ASP A 113 11.95 -11.60 9.99
N ILE A 114 12.43 -11.41 11.23
CA ILE A 114 11.91 -10.37 12.14
C ILE A 114 12.07 -8.97 11.54
N MET A 115 13.21 -8.68 10.93
CA MET A 115 13.42 -7.41 10.23
C MET A 115 12.39 -7.20 9.11
N ILE A 116 12.23 -8.19 8.22
CA ILE A 116 11.30 -8.09 7.08
C ILE A 116 9.85 -7.94 7.55
N TYR A 117 9.40 -8.78 8.48
CA TYR A 117 8.03 -8.72 9.00
C TYR A 117 7.80 -7.49 9.88
N GLY A 118 8.82 -7.00 10.58
CA GLY A 118 8.77 -5.77 11.37
C GLY A 118 8.57 -4.53 10.50
N GLU A 119 9.36 -4.41 9.43
CA GLU A 119 9.21 -3.34 8.44
C GLU A 119 7.87 -3.44 7.70
N GLU A 120 7.43 -4.64 7.32
CA GLU A 120 6.13 -4.87 6.70
C GLU A 120 4.98 -4.40 7.61
N LEU A 121 5.00 -4.83 8.87
CA LEU A 121 4.00 -4.44 9.86
C LEU A 121 4.01 -2.92 10.08
N HIS A 122 5.18 -2.30 10.20
CA HIS A 122 5.27 -0.85 10.34
C HIS A 122 4.60 -0.11 9.18
N ASN A 123 4.89 -0.53 7.94
CA ASN A 123 4.33 0.06 6.73
C ASN A 123 2.81 -0.12 6.66
N ASP A 124 2.30 -1.28 7.07
CA ASP A 124 0.85 -1.54 7.11
C ASP A 124 0.13 -0.62 8.10
N LEU A 125 0.74 -0.38 9.27
CA LEU A 125 0.16 0.47 10.30
C LEU A 125 0.06 1.95 9.87
N GLN A 126 0.94 2.43 8.99
CA GLN A 126 0.82 3.77 8.38
C GLN A 126 -0.45 3.90 7.53
N LEU A 127 -0.98 2.79 7.02
CA LEU A 127 -2.21 2.79 6.24
C LEU A 127 -3.47 2.72 7.09
N MET A 128 -3.37 2.42 8.39
CA MET A 128 -4.52 2.16 9.27
C MET A 128 -4.81 3.32 10.22
N GLN A 129 -6.07 3.42 10.64
CA GLN A 129 -6.50 4.30 11.75
C GLN A 129 -6.00 3.74 13.08
N GLU A 130 -5.75 4.62 14.07
CA GLU A 130 -5.04 4.25 15.30
C GLU A 130 -5.81 3.21 16.13
N GLU A 131 -7.14 3.26 16.11
CA GLU A 131 -8.03 2.38 16.87
C GLU A 131 -7.96 0.92 16.41
N GLU A 132 -7.65 0.69 15.12
CA GLU A 132 -7.56 -0.65 14.54
C GLU A 132 -6.15 -1.25 14.66
N ARG A 133 -5.14 -0.43 14.99
CA ARG A 133 -3.71 -0.84 14.96
C ARG A 133 -3.41 -1.97 15.95
N ASP A 134 -3.84 -1.85 17.19
CA ASP A 134 -3.52 -2.85 18.23
C ASP A 134 -4.14 -4.22 17.92
N THR A 135 -5.39 -4.21 17.42
CA THR A 135 -6.06 -5.44 16.98
C THR A 135 -5.34 -6.07 15.79
N TYR A 136 -4.88 -5.26 14.84
CA TYR A 136 -4.11 -5.73 13.70
C TYR A 136 -2.76 -6.32 14.13
N ILE A 137 -2.02 -5.64 15.00
CA ILE A 137 -0.72 -6.11 15.55
C ILE A 137 -0.91 -7.46 16.24
N ALA A 138 -1.92 -7.60 17.11
CA ALA A 138 -2.19 -8.85 17.81
C ALA A 138 -2.50 -10.00 16.84
N ALA A 139 -3.32 -9.75 15.82
CA ALA A 139 -3.65 -10.74 14.80
C ALA A 139 -2.44 -11.11 13.93
N TYR A 140 -1.63 -10.12 13.53
CA TYR A 140 -0.41 -10.29 12.77
C TYR A 140 0.58 -11.17 13.53
N ARG A 141 0.86 -10.84 14.80
CA ARG A 141 1.73 -11.61 15.69
C ARG A 141 1.27 -13.06 15.84
N LYS A 142 -0.04 -13.27 16.04
CA LYS A 142 -0.61 -14.63 16.14
C LYS A 142 -0.40 -15.44 14.86
N LYS A 143 -0.61 -14.84 13.69
CA LYS A 143 -0.43 -15.53 12.39
C LYS A 143 1.04 -15.81 12.10
N LEU A 144 1.92 -14.83 12.33
CA LEU A 144 3.36 -15.00 12.18
C LEU A 144 3.90 -16.09 13.13
N SER A 145 3.49 -16.07 14.41
CA SER A 145 3.87 -17.10 15.37
C SER A 145 3.44 -18.50 14.92
N ALA A 146 2.22 -18.65 14.39
CA ALA A 146 1.74 -19.92 13.86
C ALA A 146 2.53 -20.38 12.61
N GLN A 147 2.95 -19.45 11.75
CA GLN A 147 3.82 -19.75 10.61
C GLN A 147 5.20 -20.21 11.08
N LEU A 148 5.83 -19.50 12.02
CA LEU A 148 7.14 -19.86 12.58
C LEU A 148 7.11 -21.21 13.30
N SER A 149 6.04 -21.50 14.05
CA SER A 149 5.83 -22.83 14.64
C SER A 149 5.62 -23.94 13.61
N ALA A 150 5.09 -23.64 12.43
CA ALA A 150 5.02 -24.62 11.35
C ALA A 150 6.39 -24.83 10.70
N LEU A 151 7.15 -23.74 10.53
CA LEU A 151 8.49 -23.74 9.97
C LEU A 151 9.49 -24.47 10.87
N SER A 152 9.38 -24.36 12.20
CA SER A 152 10.27 -25.05 13.15
C SER A 152 10.27 -26.57 13.04
N ARG A 153 9.22 -27.14 12.44
CA ARG A 153 9.10 -28.57 12.20
C ARG A 153 9.73 -28.98 10.86
N CYS A 154 10.08 -28.01 10.01
CA CYS A 154 10.67 -28.28 8.72
C CYS A 154 12.16 -28.56 8.85
N ALA A 155 12.60 -29.68 8.30
CA ALA A 155 13.99 -30.12 8.31
C ALA A 155 14.60 -30.11 6.91
N ASN A 156 15.90 -29.79 6.84
CA ASN A 156 16.71 -29.90 5.64
C ASN A 156 17.72 -31.04 5.81
N PRO A 157 17.77 -32.05 4.93
CA PRO A 157 18.69 -33.18 5.06
C PRO A 157 20.17 -32.76 5.02
N MET A 158 20.50 -31.59 4.47
CA MET A 158 21.85 -31.04 4.51
C MET A 158 22.24 -30.58 5.91
N VAL A 159 21.27 -30.16 6.73
CA VAL A 159 21.47 -29.69 8.11
C VAL A 159 21.33 -30.85 9.10
N THR A 160 20.29 -31.69 8.93
CA THR A 160 19.97 -32.78 9.86
C THR A 160 20.67 -34.11 9.53
N GLY A 161 21.35 -34.18 8.39
CA GLY A 161 21.91 -35.41 7.85
C GLY A 161 20.92 -36.22 7.01
N ARG A 162 21.46 -37.00 6.07
CA ARG A 162 20.68 -37.80 5.09
C ARG A 162 20.20 -39.15 5.64
N GLY A 163 20.85 -39.67 6.67
CA GLY A 163 20.54 -40.98 7.25
C GLY A 163 19.16 -40.98 7.92
N GLY A 164 18.26 -41.87 7.49
CA GLY A 164 16.91 -41.98 8.07
C GLY A 164 15.97 -40.80 7.77
N PHE A 165 16.33 -39.91 6.82
CA PHE A 165 15.51 -38.76 6.46
C PHE A 165 14.26 -39.18 5.67
N ASP A 166 13.09 -39.04 6.28
CA ASP A 166 11.80 -39.34 5.64
C ASP A 166 11.31 -38.15 4.81
N TYR A 167 11.59 -38.19 3.51
CA TYR A 167 11.17 -37.16 2.55
C TYR A 167 9.65 -37.00 2.47
N HIS A 168 8.87 -38.08 2.59
CA HIS A 168 7.42 -38.01 2.49
C HIS A 168 6.82 -37.29 3.71
N ARG A 169 7.32 -37.60 4.91
CA ARG A 169 6.95 -36.87 6.13
C ARG A 169 7.38 -35.40 6.05
N GLN A 170 8.55 -35.13 5.52
CA GLN A 170 9.04 -33.77 5.36
C GLN A 170 8.18 -32.96 4.39
N GLU A 171 7.76 -33.55 3.27
CA GLU A 171 6.87 -32.92 2.30
C GLU A 171 5.54 -32.48 2.94
N ASN A 172 4.95 -33.34 3.78
CA ASN A 172 3.74 -32.99 4.53
C ASN A 172 3.96 -31.82 5.50
N THR A 173 5.13 -31.76 6.13
CA THR A 173 5.48 -30.69 7.05
C THR A 173 5.71 -29.37 6.30
N ASN A 174 6.41 -29.41 5.17
CA ASN A 174 6.58 -28.27 4.26
C ASN A 174 5.22 -27.76 3.78
N ARG A 175 4.31 -28.65 3.38
CA ARG A 175 2.94 -28.27 2.99
C ARG A 175 2.19 -27.59 4.13
N SER A 176 2.34 -28.07 5.36
CA SER A 176 1.75 -27.41 6.54
C SER A 176 2.29 -25.99 6.73
N TYR A 177 3.60 -25.77 6.56
CA TYR A 177 4.20 -24.44 6.57
C TYR A 177 3.68 -23.56 5.44
N GLN A 178 3.66 -24.05 4.19
CA GLN A 178 3.16 -23.29 3.04
C GLN A 178 1.70 -22.86 3.24
N ASN A 179 0.84 -23.76 3.72
CA ASN A 179 -0.54 -23.42 4.02
C ASN A 179 -0.66 -22.30 5.07
N ARG A 180 0.19 -22.29 6.11
CA ARG A 180 0.21 -21.22 7.12
C ARG A 180 0.72 -19.90 6.55
N TYR A 181 1.75 -19.96 5.71
CA TYR A 181 2.28 -18.80 5.01
C TYR A 181 1.20 -18.17 4.11
N GLU A 182 0.55 -18.97 3.26
CA GLU A 182 -0.53 -18.51 2.39
C GLU A 182 -1.73 -17.97 3.17
N GLU A 183 -2.14 -18.65 4.24
CA GLU A 183 -3.22 -18.18 5.13
C GLU A 183 -2.91 -16.78 5.68
N PHE A 184 -1.66 -16.57 6.13
CA PHE A 184 -1.21 -15.28 6.64
C PHE A 184 -1.19 -14.21 5.56
N ARG A 185 -0.63 -14.48 4.38
CA ARG A 185 -0.57 -13.54 3.26
C ARG A 185 -1.96 -13.15 2.76
N ASN A 186 -2.84 -14.14 2.60
CA ASN A 186 -4.23 -13.93 2.16
C ASN A 186 -5.02 -13.10 3.19
N TRP A 187 -4.82 -13.36 4.49
CA TRP A 187 -5.43 -12.55 5.54
C TRP A 187 -4.95 -11.09 5.46
N ARG A 188 -3.63 -10.87 5.37
CA ARG A 188 -3.03 -9.54 5.26
C ARG A 188 -3.59 -8.77 4.07
N GLN A 189 -3.62 -9.40 2.89
CA GLN A 189 -4.17 -8.78 1.68
C GLN A 189 -5.62 -8.33 1.87
N LYS A 190 -6.48 -9.21 2.41
CA LYS A 190 -7.89 -8.89 2.65
C LYS A 190 -8.07 -7.71 3.61
N VAL A 191 -7.28 -7.65 4.68
CA VAL A 191 -7.32 -6.53 5.64
C VAL A 191 -6.91 -5.22 4.96
N LEU A 192 -5.80 -5.22 4.21
CA LEU A 192 -5.32 -4.02 3.53
C LEU A 192 -6.27 -3.54 2.43
N GLU A 193 -6.91 -4.46 1.70
CA GLU A 193 -7.97 -4.13 0.75
C GLU A 193 -9.18 -3.49 1.44
N ALA A 194 -9.58 -4.00 2.60
CA ALA A 194 -10.67 -3.40 3.38
C ALA A 194 -10.31 -1.99 3.86
N VAL A 195 -9.09 -1.79 4.36
CA VAL A 195 -8.58 -0.46 4.78
C VAL A 195 -8.56 0.51 3.60
N ARG A 196 -8.09 0.06 2.42
CA ARG A 196 -8.14 0.86 1.20
C ARG A 196 -9.57 1.25 0.86
N ARG A 197 -10.50 0.30 0.81
CA ARG A 197 -11.92 0.58 0.53
C ARG A 197 -12.53 1.58 1.52
N LYS A 198 -12.23 1.47 2.81
CA LYS A 198 -12.66 2.46 3.83
C LYS A 198 -12.10 3.85 3.52
N LYS A 199 -10.80 3.95 3.19
CA LYS A 199 -10.18 5.23 2.79
C LYS A 199 -10.80 5.81 1.53
N GLU A 200 -11.11 4.98 0.53
CA GLU A 200 -11.79 5.44 -0.69
C GLU A 200 -13.23 5.89 -0.42
N ALA A 201 -13.95 5.18 0.45
CA ALA A 201 -15.28 5.57 0.88
C ALA A 201 -15.26 6.90 1.64
N ALA A 202 -14.25 7.14 2.48
CA ALA A 202 -14.07 8.36 3.24
C ALA A 202 -13.56 9.56 2.41
N ARG A 203 -13.15 9.37 1.14
CA ARG A 203 -12.78 10.50 0.27
C ARG A 203 -13.96 11.46 0.09
N PRO A 204 -13.72 12.78 0.14
CA PRO A 204 -14.76 13.78 -0.02
C PRO A 204 -15.47 13.59 -1.36
N GLU A 205 -16.79 13.80 -1.36
CA GLU A 205 -17.64 13.60 -2.53
C GLU A 205 -17.18 14.46 -3.71
N GLU A 206 -16.65 15.66 -3.44
CA GLU A 206 -16.05 16.55 -4.44
C GLU A 206 -14.85 15.94 -5.19
N GLU A 207 -13.95 15.23 -4.50
CA GLU A 207 -12.81 14.57 -5.14
C GLU A 207 -13.27 13.41 -6.02
N LYS A 208 -14.32 12.68 -5.58
CA LYS A 208 -14.93 11.61 -6.36
C LYS A 208 -15.58 12.17 -7.63
N LEU A 209 -16.32 13.27 -7.50
CA LEU A 209 -16.95 13.96 -8.64
C LEU A 209 -15.91 14.51 -9.61
N GLU A 210 -14.81 15.10 -9.11
CA GLU A 210 -13.74 15.60 -9.98
C GLU A 210 -13.02 14.46 -10.71
N LYS A 211 -12.72 13.35 -10.02
CA LYS A 211 -12.11 12.17 -10.65
C LYS A 211 -13.04 11.54 -11.70
N ALA A 212 -14.34 11.45 -11.41
CA ALA A 212 -15.36 10.98 -12.35
C ALA A 212 -15.44 11.91 -13.58
N TRP A 213 -15.45 13.23 -13.35
CA TRP A 213 -15.42 14.23 -14.41
C TRP A 213 -14.16 14.11 -15.28
N GLN A 214 -12.97 14.01 -14.70
CA GLN A 214 -11.72 13.90 -15.48
C GLN A 214 -11.69 12.64 -16.35
N THR A 215 -12.23 11.53 -15.83
CA THR A 215 -12.34 10.28 -16.59
C THR A 215 -13.31 10.44 -17.76
N LEU A 216 -14.51 10.98 -17.49
CA LEU A 216 -15.51 11.25 -18.51
C LEU A 216 -14.99 12.24 -19.57
N LYS A 217 -14.33 13.32 -19.15
CA LYS A 217 -13.74 14.33 -20.03
C LYS A 217 -12.71 13.71 -20.98
N ARG A 218 -11.84 12.82 -20.48
CA ARG A 218 -10.86 12.09 -21.32
C ARG A 218 -11.55 11.25 -22.39
N ASP A 219 -12.59 10.52 -22.00
CA ASP A 219 -13.36 9.66 -22.88
C ASP A 219 -14.12 10.45 -23.96
N ILE A 220 -14.76 11.55 -23.57
CA ILE A 220 -15.44 12.47 -24.47
C ILE A 220 -14.43 13.08 -25.44
N LYS A 221 -13.30 13.58 -24.92
CA LYS A 221 -12.24 14.18 -25.75
C LYS A 221 -11.72 13.19 -26.79
N SER A 222 -11.34 11.98 -26.37
CA SER A 222 -10.87 10.92 -27.29
C SER A 222 -11.89 10.62 -28.41
N SER A 223 -13.17 10.54 -28.05
CA SER A 223 -14.25 10.30 -29.02
C SER A 223 -14.48 11.51 -29.95
N ALA A 224 -14.37 12.73 -29.43
CA ALA A 224 -14.53 13.97 -30.18
C ALA A 224 -13.36 14.24 -31.13
N ASP A 225 -12.12 13.98 -30.68
CA ASP A 225 -10.90 14.03 -31.50
C ASP A 225 -11.02 13.03 -32.66
N THR A 226 -11.49 11.81 -32.40
CA THR A 226 -11.71 10.79 -33.43
C THR A 226 -12.78 11.22 -34.45
N ILE A 227 -13.90 11.79 -33.99
CA ILE A 227 -14.93 12.34 -34.89
C ILE A 227 -14.36 13.46 -35.76
N HIS A 228 -13.57 14.36 -35.17
CA HIS A 228 -12.92 15.43 -35.90
C HIS A 228 -11.97 14.86 -36.97
N GLY A 229 -11.17 13.86 -36.63
CA GLY A 229 -10.28 13.16 -37.57
C GLY A 229 -11.01 12.48 -38.73
N ILE A 230 -12.20 11.91 -38.49
CA ILE A 230 -13.06 11.37 -39.56
C ILE A 230 -13.57 12.51 -40.45
N ASP A 231 -14.02 13.60 -39.85
CA ASP A 231 -14.60 14.75 -40.57
C ASP A 231 -13.55 15.52 -41.40
N THR A 232 -12.26 15.45 -41.04
CA THR A 232 -11.13 16.01 -41.80
C THR A 232 -10.48 15.01 -42.76
N GLY A 233 -10.91 13.75 -42.76
CA GLY A 233 -10.36 12.69 -43.61
C GLY A 233 -9.05 12.07 -43.13
N GLN A 234 -8.58 12.41 -41.91
CA GLN A 234 -7.39 11.85 -41.28
C GLN A 234 -7.60 10.42 -40.75
N CYS A 235 -8.82 10.09 -40.32
CA CYS A 235 -9.18 8.77 -39.80
C CYS A 235 -10.14 8.06 -40.77
N GLN A 236 -9.61 7.17 -41.61
CA GLN A 236 -10.40 6.40 -42.58
C GLN A 236 -10.86 5.06 -42.00
N GLY A 237 -12.04 4.57 -42.42
CA GLY A 237 -12.58 3.26 -42.02
C GLY A 237 -13.44 3.26 -40.75
N TYR A 238 -13.56 4.39 -40.04
CA TYR A 238 -14.39 4.51 -38.83
C TYR A 238 -15.73 5.20 -39.11
N ASN A 239 -16.80 4.74 -38.45
CA ASN A 239 -18.12 5.35 -38.56
C ASN A 239 -18.32 6.43 -37.47
N ARG A 240 -18.47 7.68 -37.92
CA ARG A 240 -18.75 8.86 -37.07
C ARG A 240 -19.88 8.64 -36.07
N ALA A 241 -20.96 7.97 -36.47
CA ALA A 241 -22.14 7.77 -35.63
C ALA A 241 -21.84 6.95 -34.35
N LEU A 242 -20.87 6.03 -34.40
CA LEU A 242 -20.50 5.19 -33.27
C LEU A 242 -19.85 5.99 -32.13
N PHE A 243 -19.05 7.01 -32.48
CA PHE A 243 -18.42 7.86 -31.47
C PHE A 243 -19.42 8.86 -30.89
N VAL A 244 -20.36 9.35 -31.71
CA VAL A 244 -21.45 10.20 -31.21
C VAL A 244 -22.35 9.41 -30.25
N SER A 245 -22.70 8.17 -30.59
CA SER A 245 -23.49 7.32 -29.69
C SER A 245 -22.71 6.94 -28.43
N SER A 246 -21.40 6.72 -28.52
CA SER A 246 -20.54 6.46 -27.35
C SER A 246 -20.53 7.63 -26.36
N ILE A 247 -20.30 8.86 -26.84
CA ILE A 247 -20.36 10.07 -26.00
C ILE A 247 -21.73 10.19 -25.34
N LEU A 248 -22.78 10.06 -26.14
CA LEU A 248 -24.16 10.19 -25.67
C LEU A 248 -24.50 9.14 -24.61
N ASN A 249 -24.14 7.88 -24.82
CA ASN A 249 -24.43 6.80 -23.87
C ASN A 249 -23.67 7.00 -22.56
N LYS A 250 -22.38 7.36 -22.63
CA LYS A 250 -21.56 7.61 -21.42
C LYS A 250 -22.15 8.77 -20.59
N VAL A 251 -22.49 9.89 -21.22
CA VAL A 251 -23.09 11.03 -20.50
C VAL A 251 -24.52 10.74 -20.04
N SER A 252 -25.27 9.93 -20.79
CA SER A 252 -26.63 9.50 -20.38
C SER A 252 -26.60 8.65 -19.11
N THR A 253 -25.56 7.85 -18.87
CA THR A 253 -25.40 7.10 -17.62
C THR A 253 -25.37 8.05 -16.41
N PHE A 254 -24.56 9.10 -16.47
CA PHE A 254 -24.50 10.13 -15.42
C PHE A 254 -25.84 10.88 -15.26
N ALA A 255 -26.53 11.16 -16.37
CA ALA A 255 -27.84 11.79 -16.33
C ALA A 255 -28.90 10.89 -15.67
N ASN A 256 -28.89 9.58 -15.93
CA ASN A 256 -29.80 8.63 -15.29
C ASN A 256 -29.55 8.50 -13.78
N HIS A 257 -28.33 8.74 -13.31
CA HIS A 257 -27.99 8.76 -11.88
C HIS A 257 -28.30 10.10 -11.19
N GLY A 258 -28.73 11.13 -11.94
CA GLY A 258 -29.02 12.45 -11.39
C GLY A 258 -27.80 13.32 -11.09
N GLU A 259 -26.64 13.02 -11.70
CA GLU A 259 -25.38 13.75 -11.53
C GLU A 259 -25.34 15.01 -12.42
N VAL A 260 -26.19 15.99 -12.09
CA VAL A 260 -26.44 17.20 -12.91
C VAL A 260 -25.16 17.99 -13.18
N GLU A 261 -24.29 18.13 -12.18
CA GLU A 261 -23.08 18.94 -12.23
C GLU A 261 -22.07 18.39 -13.25
N ILE A 262 -21.90 17.06 -13.30
CA ILE A 262 -21.02 16.40 -14.28
C ILE A 262 -21.61 16.48 -15.70
N VAL A 263 -22.92 16.31 -15.83
CA VAL A 263 -23.60 16.37 -17.13
C VAL A 263 -23.53 17.79 -17.72
N ARG A 264 -23.72 18.84 -16.92
CA ARG A 264 -23.55 20.23 -17.36
C ARG A 264 -22.12 20.49 -17.86
N ARG A 265 -21.10 20.09 -17.09
CA ARG A 265 -19.69 20.19 -17.50
C ARG A 265 -19.42 19.45 -18.83
N ALA A 266 -20.04 18.29 -19.05
CA ALA A 266 -19.90 17.55 -20.30
C ALA A 266 -20.51 18.29 -21.51
N VAL A 267 -21.68 18.92 -21.31
CA VAL A 267 -22.33 19.74 -22.34
C VAL A 267 -21.51 20.99 -22.64
N ASP A 268 -21.01 21.68 -21.62
CA ASP A 268 -20.14 22.85 -21.78
C ASP A 268 -18.87 22.48 -22.55
N PHE A 269 -18.22 21.38 -22.17
CA PHE A 269 -17.01 20.90 -22.85
C PHE A 269 -17.24 20.60 -24.34
N ILE A 270 -18.33 19.91 -24.69
CA ILE A 270 -18.67 19.66 -26.11
C ILE A 270 -19.04 20.96 -26.83
N SER A 271 -19.68 21.90 -26.16
CA SER A 271 -20.05 23.19 -26.75
C SER A 271 -18.81 24.03 -27.08
N GLU A 272 -17.86 24.12 -26.14
CA GLU A 272 -16.56 24.74 -26.34
C GLU A 272 -15.76 24.04 -27.45
N TYR A 273 -15.79 22.70 -27.48
CA TYR A 273 -15.10 21.92 -28.50
C TYR A 273 -15.72 22.17 -29.89
N ASN A 274 -17.05 22.16 -29.99
CA ASN A 274 -17.78 22.45 -31.23
C ASN A 274 -17.52 23.87 -31.74
N ALA A 275 -17.40 24.86 -30.86
CA ALA A 275 -17.14 26.25 -31.25
C ALA A 275 -15.79 26.44 -31.99
N ARG A 276 -14.83 25.53 -31.75
CA ARG A 276 -13.51 25.55 -32.42
C ARG A 276 -13.52 24.88 -33.78
N LEU A 277 -14.60 24.16 -34.14
CA LEU A 277 -14.67 23.33 -35.33
C LEU A 277 -15.66 23.88 -36.36
N ARG A 278 -15.34 23.71 -37.65
CA ARG A 278 -16.26 24.07 -38.76
C ARG A 278 -17.47 23.14 -38.83
N LYS A 279 -17.27 21.86 -38.53
CA LYS A 279 -18.33 20.85 -38.43
C LYS A 279 -18.44 20.41 -36.97
N PRO A 280 -19.60 20.59 -36.32
CA PRO A 280 -19.76 20.22 -34.92
C PRO A 280 -19.69 18.71 -34.75
N VAL A 281 -19.07 18.25 -33.67
CA VAL A 281 -19.00 16.84 -33.26
C VAL A 281 -20.42 16.32 -32.98
N ILE A 282 -21.16 17.05 -32.16
CA ILE A 282 -22.57 16.80 -31.86
C ILE A 282 -23.38 18.03 -32.25
N THR A 283 -24.43 17.84 -33.05
CA THR A 283 -25.29 18.93 -33.50
C THR A 283 -26.17 19.45 -32.35
N PRO A 284 -26.47 20.77 -32.27
CA PRO A 284 -27.30 21.35 -31.20
C PRO A 284 -28.69 20.74 -31.05
N ARG A 285 -29.24 20.14 -32.13
CA ARG A 285 -30.54 19.46 -32.15
C ARG A 285 -30.50 18.05 -31.54
N ASN A 286 -29.33 17.55 -31.18
CA ASN A 286 -29.18 16.21 -30.62
C ASN A 286 -29.70 16.18 -29.16
N LYS A 287 -30.34 15.06 -28.77
CA LYS A 287 -30.81 14.81 -27.40
C LYS A 287 -29.71 14.96 -26.32
N PHE A 288 -28.44 14.90 -26.70
CA PHE A 288 -27.29 15.17 -25.83
C PHE A 288 -27.45 16.49 -25.06
N PHE A 289 -27.89 17.56 -25.72
CA PHE A 289 -28.05 18.88 -25.09
C PHE A 289 -29.25 18.98 -24.13
N GLN A 290 -30.13 17.97 -24.13
CA GLN A 290 -31.27 17.85 -23.21
C GLN A 290 -30.94 16.97 -21.98
N LEU A 291 -29.74 16.37 -21.94
CA LEU A 291 -29.33 15.52 -20.81
C LEU A 291 -29.27 16.26 -19.46
N PRO A 292 -28.89 17.55 -19.37
CA PRO A 292 -28.95 18.27 -18.09
C PRO A 292 -30.37 18.30 -17.49
N GLU A 293 -31.39 18.58 -18.31
CA GLU A 293 -32.79 18.58 -17.86
C GLU A 293 -33.26 17.18 -17.44
N LEU A 294 -32.82 16.15 -18.17
CA LEU A 294 -33.10 14.77 -17.80
C LEU A 294 -32.46 14.42 -16.44
N ALA A 295 -31.23 14.86 -16.21
CA ALA A 295 -30.52 14.63 -14.96
C ALA A 295 -31.23 15.28 -13.76
N GLU A 296 -31.76 16.49 -13.91
CA GLU A 296 -32.53 17.16 -12.86
C GLU A 296 -33.79 16.38 -12.49
N ARG A 297 -34.57 15.95 -13.49
CA ARG A 297 -35.77 15.12 -13.26
C ARG A 297 -35.43 13.79 -12.58
N MET A 298 -34.32 13.17 -12.96
CA MET A 298 -33.87 11.92 -12.32
C MET A 298 -33.43 12.14 -10.87
N ARG A 299 -32.71 13.23 -10.58
CA ARG A 299 -32.32 13.61 -9.22
C ARG A 299 -33.53 13.83 -8.31
N GLU A 300 -34.55 14.51 -8.81
CA GLU A 300 -35.83 14.71 -8.08
C GLU A 300 -36.54 13.37 -7.83
N ARG A 301 -36.61 12.50 -8.84
CA ARG A 301 -37.21 11.17 -8.71
C ARG A 301 -36.49 10.31 -7.68
N LEU A 302 -35.15 10.31 -7.68
CA LEU A 302 -34.33 9.56 -6.72
C LEU A 302 -34.53 10.07 -5.30
N LYS A 303 -34.59 11.39 -5.09
CA LYS A 303 -34.93 11.99 -3.78
C LYS A 303 -36.32 11.59 -3.30
N ALA A 304 -37.30 11.60 -4.21
CA ALA A 304 -38.68 11.20 -3.89
C ALA A 304 -38.77 9.72 -3.48
N VAL A 305 -38.03 8.81 -4.14
CA VAL A 305 -37.98 7.39 -3.77
C VAL A 305 -37.33 7.19 -2.39
N GLN A 306 -36.18 7.83 -2.14
CA GLN A 306 -35.52 7.77 -0.82
C GLN A 306 -36.42 8.27 0.32
N SER A 307 -37.20 9.33 0.09
CA SER A 307 -38.13 9.86 1.10
C SER A 307 -39.31 8.92 1.41
N ARG A 308 -39.67 8.03 0.48
CA ARG A 308 -40.75 7.04 0.67
C ARG A 308 -40.27 5.81 1.42
N GLU A 309 -39.04 5.37 1.19
CA GLU A 309 -38.43 4.23 1.88
C GLU A 309 -38.12 4.52 3.35
N ASN A 310 -37.80 5.77 3.71
CA ASN A 310 -37.53 6.20 5.09
C ASN A 310 -38.79 6.52 5.92
N LYS A 311 -39.99 6.21 5.42
CA LYS A 311 -41.24 6.45 6.15
C LYS A 311 -41.52 5.25 7.04
N GLU A 312 -41.11 5.31 8.31
CA GLU A 312 -41.47 4.32 9.32
C GLU A 312 -42.99 4.21 9.41
N VAL A 313 -43.51 3.01 9.15
CA VAL A 313 -44.93 2.71 9.33
C VAL A 313 -45.12 2.39 10.82
N PRO A 314 -45.87 3.21 11.58
CA PRO A 314 -46.20 2.85 12.95
C PRO A 314 -47.10 1.60 12.92
N PHE A 315 -46.72 0.58 13.68
CA PHE A 315 -47.61 -0.55 13.96
C PHE A 315 -48.63 -0.11 15.01
N GLU A 316 -49.92 -0.15 14.66
CA GLU A 316 -51.04 -0.04 15.61
C GLU A 316 -51.27 -1.33 16.38
#